data_AF-A0A421GGJ5-F1
#
_entry.id   AF-A0A421GGJ5-F1
#
_cell.length_a   1.000
_cell.length_b   1.000
_cell.length_c   1.000
_cell.angle_alpha   90.00
_cell.angle_beta   90.00
_cell.angle_gamma   90.00
#
_symmetry.space_group_name_H-M   'P 1'
#
loop_
_entity.id
_entity.type
_entity.pdbx_description
1 polymer ?
#
loop_
_entity_poly.entity_id
_entity_poly.type
_entity_poly.pdbx_seq_one_letter_code
_entity_poly.pdbx_strand_id
1 'polypeptide(L)'
;MCRRLLRTDSNLQRVETAQLVLDRLRSGGADDSSDDVNALLRLLGNYVAPTRELTEEILSLLLFCENRVLLIHHLPKLTYQSKECVELVVQAYLELLSTDRSLLVPVLGSLAEMPLDISEKNTVVEATQSLLDAAVEEDIPAVVQSLLSMVTKSSAPKAIARLRSECNRINSGTLSLTMELAQRNADALASSAHLFLDHLHGIASITTGSGVDGSQCRELELLD
;
A
#
# COMPACT_ATOMS: atom_id res chain seq x y z
N MET A 1 -34.05 -6.75 16.12
CA MET A 1 -33.87 -8.14 16.60
C MET A 1 -33.50 -9.10 15.47
N CYS A 2 -32.52 -8.79 14.60
CA CYS A 2 -32.16 -9.66 13.45
C CYS A 2 -30.64 -9.81 13.23
N ARG A 3 -29.83 -9.79 14.29
CA ARG A 3 -28.36 -10.02 14.19
C ARG A 3 -27.93 -11.44 14.61
N ARG A 4 -28.87 -12.33 14.94
CA ARG A 4 -28.58 -13.67 15.49
C ARG A 4 -28.95 -14.86 14.59
N LEU A 5 -29.52 -14.63 13.40
CA LEU A 5 -30.09 -15.72 12.57
C LEU A 5 -29.25 -16.17 11.37
N LEU A 6 -28.03 -15.65 11.21
CA LEU A 6 -27.08 -16.12 10.17
C LEU A 6 -25.71 -16.46 10.76
N ARG A 7 -25.65 -16.91 12.02
CA ARG A 7 -24.57 -17.82 12.42
C ARG A 7 -25.00 -19.20 11.91
N THR A 8 -24.78 -19.47 10.63
CA THR A 8 -24.98 -20.81 10.07
C THR A 8 -24.04 -21.78 10.79
N ASP A 9 -24.64 -22.82 11.37
CA ASP A 9 -24.04 -23.85 12.23
C ASP A 9 -23.21 -24.90 11.45
N SER A 10 -22.99 -24.73 10.14
CA SER A 10 -22.18 -25.66 9.34
C SER A 10 -21.13 -24.93 8.51
N ASN A 11 -19.86 -25.38 8.61
CA ASN A 11 -18.77 -24.91 7.75
C ASN A 11 -19.09 -25.09 6.26
N LEU A 12 -19.87 -26.11 5.90
CA LEU A 12 -20.24 -26.43 4.53
C LEU A 12 -21.03 -25.31 3.84
N GLN A 13 -22.04 -24.76 4.52
CA GLN A 13 -22.86 -23.67 3.98
C GLN A 13 -22.07 -22.37 3.80
N ARG A 14 -21.05 -22.13 4.62
CA ARG A 14 -20.18 -20.95 4.49
C ARG A 14 -19.29 -21.06 3.26
N VAL A 15 -18.76 -22.25 2.98
CA VAL A 15 -17.95 -22.52 1.80
C VAL A 15 -18.81 -22.43 0.52
N GLU A 16 -20.00 -23.02 0.52
CA GLU A 16 -20.93 -22.91 -0.62
C GLU A 16 -21.35 -21.46 -0.89
N THR A 17 -21.63 -20.69 0.17
CA THR A 17 -21.94 -19.25 0.03
C THR A 17 -20.74 -18.48 -0.52
N ALA A 18 -19.53 -18.81 -0.07
CA ALA A 18 -18.32 -18.18 -0.56
C ALA A 18 -18.12 -18.44 -2.07
N GLN A 19 -18.29 -19.69 -2.49
CA GLN A 19 -18.20 -20.09 -3.89
C GLN A 19 -19.26 -19.41 -4.75
N LEU A 20 -20.52 -19.36 -4.30
CA LEU A 20 -21.58 -18.66 -5.02
C LEU A 20 -21.29 -17.16 -5.18
N VAL A 21 -20.72 -16.52 -4.16
CA VAL A 21 -20.34 -15.11 -4.23
C VAL A 21 -19.16 -14.93 -5.19
N LEU A 22 -18.15 -15.80 -5.15
CA LEU A 22 -16.99 -15.74 -6.05
C LEU A 22 -17.39 -16.01 -7.51
N ASP A 23 -18.27 -16.97 -7.75
CA ASP A 23 -18.85 -17.24 -9.07
C ASP A 23 -19.67 -16.04 -9.55
N ARG A 24 -20.40 -15.37 -8.65
CA ARG A 24 -21.12 -14.14 -8.99
C ARG A 24 -20.16 -13.00 -9.32
N LEU A 25 -19.07 -12.83 -8.57
CA LEU A 25 -18.05 -11.83 -8.84
C LEU A 25 -17.29 -12.11 -10.14
N ARG A 26 -17.08 -13.38 -10.49
CA ARG A 26 -16.43 -13.81 -11.74
C ARG A 26 -17.35 -13.67 -12.95
N SER A 27 -18.65 -13.91 -12.78
CA SER A 27 -19.68 -13.75 -13.81
C SER A 27 -20.26 -12.34 -13.89
N GLY A 28 -19.93 -11.49 -12.92
CA GLY A 28 -20.35 -10.10 -12.86
C GLY A 28 -19.78 -9.33 -14.04
N GLY A 29 -20.66 -9.00 -14.98
CA GLY A 29 -20.35 -8.15 -16.12
C GLY A 29 -20.53 -6.67 -15.79
N ALA A 30 -20.20 -5.81 -16.76
CA ALA A 30 -20.24 -4.36 -16.72
C ALA A 30 -21.55 -3.69 -16.21
N ASP A 31 -22.62 -4.46 -15.97
CA ASP A 31 -23.91 -4.00 -15.43
C ASP A 31 -24.02 -4.11 -13.89
N ASP A 32 -23.13 -4.85 -13.21
CA ASP A 32 -23.15 -4.91 -11.75
C ASP A 32 -22.64 -3.59 -11.18
N SER A 33 -23.46 -2.93 -10.36
CA SER A 33 -23.07 -1.67 -9.74
C SER A 33 -21.91 -1.89 -8.76
N SER A 34 -21.04 -0.89 -8.61
CA SER A 34 -19.95 -0.94 -7.63
C SER A 34 -20.44 -1.22 -6.20
N ASP A 35 -21.67 -0.83 -5.89
CA ASP A 35 -22.30 -1.04 -4.60
C ASP A 35 -22.71 -2.50 -4.37
N ASP A 36 -23.16 -3.19 -5.42
CA ASP A 36 -23.50 -4.62 -5.35
C ASP A 36 -22.23 -5.46 -5.11
N VAL A 37 -21.16 -5.16 -5.83
CA VAL A 37 -19.84 -5.79 -5.65
C VAL A 37 -19.33 -5.57 -4.23
N ASN A 38 -19.42 -4.34 -3.71
CA ASN A 38 -19.03 -4.00 -2.34
C ASN A 38 -19.87 -4.76 -1.29
N ALA A 39 -21.18 -4.89 -1.50
CA ALA A 39 -22.04 -5.66 -0.63
C ALA A 39 -21.65 -7.16 -0.59
N LEU A 40 -21.33 -7.74 -1.74
CA LEU A 40 -20.87 -9.13 -1.86
C LEU A 40 -19.52 -9.35 -1.15
N LEU A 41 -18.55 -8.44 -1.33
CA LEU A 41 -17.25 -8.52 -0.67
C LEU A 41 -17.35 -8.34 0.85
N ARG A 42 -18.25 -7.46 1.32
CA ARG A 42 -18.56 -7.34 2.74
C ARG A 42 -19.20 -8.60 3.30
N LEU A 43 -20.04 -9.28 2.52
CA LEU A 43 -20.64 -10.54 2.94
C LEU A 43 -19.58 -11.63 3.09
N LEU A 44 -18.64 -11.75 2.15
CA LEU A 44 -17.50 -12.66 2.28
C LEU A 44 -16.71 -12.39 3.57
N GLY A 45 -16.31 -11.15 3.83
CA GLY A 45 -15.48 -10.82 4.99
C GLY A 45 -16.17 -10.94 6.34
N ASN A 46 -17.50 -10.89 6.39
CA ASN A 46 -18.24 -11.03 7.64
C ASN A 46 -18.57 -12.49 7.99
N TYR A 47 -18.64 -13.36 6.98
CA TYR A 47 -19.23 -14.70 7.16
C TYR A 47 -18.31 -15.86 6.80
N VAL A 48 -17.20 -15.61 6.10
CA VAL A 48 -16.26 -16.65 5.65
C VAL A 48 -14.91 -16.45 6.34
N ALA A 49 -14.35 -17.54 6.89
CA ALA A 49 -12.99 -17.52 7.42
C ALA A 49 -12.00 -17.61 6.26
N PRO A 50 -10.87 -16.87 6.29
CA PRO A 50 -9.86 -16.99 5.26
C PRO A 50 -9.27 -18.39 5.25
N THR A 51 -9.44 -19.08 4.13
CA THR A 51 -8.65 -20.27 3.80
C THR A 51 -7.69 -19.93 2.68
N ARG A 52 -6.68 -20.76 2.51
CA ARG A 52 -5.69 -20.63 1.44
C ARG A 52 -6.37 -20.62 0.07
N GLU A 53 -7.26 -21.58 -0.16
CA GLU A 53 -7.96 -21.78 -1.44
C GLU A 53 -8.83 -20.57 -1.78
N LEU A 54 -9.56 -20.06 -0.78
CA LEU A 54 -10.39 -18.87 -0.95
C LEU A 54 -9.54 -17.64 -1.29
N THR A 55 -8.40 -17.49 -0.64
CA THR A 55 -7.47 -16.39 -0.88
C THR A 55 -6.90 -16.45 -2.29
N GLU A 56 -6.47 -17.64 -2.75
CA GLU A 56 -6.00 -17.86 -4.11
C GLU A 56 -7.09 -17.58 -5.16
N GLU A 57 -8.35 -17.96 -4.88
CA GLU A 57 -9.48 -17.63 -5.77
C GLU A 57 -9.75 -16.13 -5.84
N ILE A 58 -9.76 -15.42 -4.70
CA ILE A 58 -9.94 -13.96 -4.66
C ILE A 58 -8.78 -13.25 -5.38
N LEU A 59 -7.54 -13.70 -5.18
CA LEU A 59 -6.38 -13.16 -5.86
C LEU A 59 -6.46 -13.41 -7.37
N SER A 60 -6.97 -14.57 -7.78
CA SER A 60 -7.23 -14.86 -9.19
C SER A 60 -8.25 -13.89 -9.80
N LEU A 61 -9.24 -13.43 -9.02
CA LEU A 61 -10.18 -12.41 -9.49
C LEU A 61 -9.49 -11.07 -9.80
N LEU A 62 -8.40 -10.70 -9.12
CA LEU A 62 -7.68 -9.44 -9.40
C LEU A 62 -7.14 -9.38 -10.85
N LEU A 63 -6.89 -10.53 -11.47
CA LEU A 63 -6.42 -10.61 -12.86
C LEU A 63 -7.53 -10.36 -13.89
N PHE A 64 -8.79 -10.62 -13.53
CA PHE A 64 -9.92 -10.65 -14.48
C PHE A 64 -11.05 -9.67 -14.16
N CYS A 65 -11.14 -9.16 -12.93
CA CYS A 65 -12.20 -8.24 -12.53
C CYS A 65 -11.94 -6.83 -13.08
N GLU A 66 -13.02 -6.11 -13.42
CA GLU A 66 -12.95 -4.68 -13.74
C GLU A 66 -12.79 -3.84 -12.45
N ASN A 67 -13.40 -4.28 -11.35
CA ASN A 67 -13.43 -3.58 -10.06
C ASN A 67 -12.23 -3.92 -9.14
N ARG A 68 -11.02 -3.94 -9.69
CA ARG A 68 -9.78 -4.37 -8.98
C ARG A 68 -9.49 -3.56 -7.72
N VAL A 69 -9.74 -2.26 -7.76
CA VAL A 69 -9.53 -1.34 -6.62
C VAL A 69 -10.41 -1.72 -5.43
N LEU A 70 -11.69 -2.05 -5.66
CA LEU A 70 -12.61 -2.47 -4.59
C LEU A 70 -12.14 -3.78 -3.96
N LEU A 71 -11.73 -4.76 -4.77
CA LEU A 71 -11.18 -6.03 -4.26
C LEU A 71 -9.97 -5.79 -3.36
N ILE A 72 -9.03 -4.94 -3.80
CA ILE A 72 -7.83 -4.58 -3.04
C ILE A 72 -8.19 -3.97 -1.68
N HIS A 73 -9.17 -3.06 -1.62
CA HIS A 73 -9.61 -2.46 -0.35
C HIS A 73 -10.24 -3.46 0.64
N HIS A 74 -10.81 -4.56 0.16
CA HIS A 74 -11.44 -5.56 1.02
C HIS A 74 -10.49 -6.66 1.47
N LEU A 75 -9.40 -6.91 0.74
CA LEU A 75 -8.46 -7.99 1.03
C LEU A 75 -7.87 -7.99 2.45
N PRO A 76 -7.48 -6.86 3.06
CA PRO A 76 -7.00 -6.84 4.44
C PRO A 76 -8.00 -7.45 5.42
N LYS A 77 -9.29 -7.14 5.25
CA LYS A 77 -10.37 -7.67 6.10
C LYS A 77 -10.68 -9.14 5.83
N LEU A 78 -10.35 -9.63 4.64
CA LEU A 78 -10.54 -11.03 4.28
C LEU A 78 -9.41 -11.89 4.86
N THR A 79 -8.15 -11.42 4.80
CA THR A 79 -6.99 -12.26 5.10
C THR A 79 -6.35 -12.04 6.48
N TYR A 80 -6.75 -11.01 7.24
CA TYR A 80 -6.09 -10.66 8.53
C TYR A 80 -6.00 -11.78 9.57
N GLN A 81 -6.82 -12.82 9.47
CA GLN A 81 -6.88 -13.89 10.47
C GLN A 81 -5.84 -14.99 10.26
N SER A 82 -5.14 -15.02 9.11
CA SER A 82 -4.17 -16.07 8.78
C SER A 82 -2.89 -15.50 8.19
N LYS A 83 -1.75 -15.81 8.83
CA LYS A 83 -0.43 -15.37 8.35
C LYS A 83 -0.12 -15.89 6.95
N GLU A 84 -0.45 -17.15 6.67
CA GLU A 84 -0.24 -17.76 5.35
C GLU A 84 -1.01 -16.99 4.25
N CYS A 85 -2.22 -16.53 4.55
CA CYS A 85 -3.01 -15.76 3.59
C CYS A 85 -2.42 -14.35 3.37
N VAL A 86 -1.87 -13.73 4.41
CA VAL A 86 -1.17 -12.44 4.29
C VAL A 86 0.07 -12.57 3.41
N GLU A 87 0.89 -13.60 3.63
CA GLU A 87 2.09 -13.88 2.81
C GLU A 87 1.72 -14.08 1.32
N LEU A 88 0.65 -14.81 1.03
CA LEU A 88 0.15 -15.00 -0.33
C LEU A 88 -0.31 -13.69 -0.98
N VAL A 89 -1.01 -12.83 -0.24
CA VAL A 89 -1.46 -11.54 -0.78
C VAL A 89 -0.28 -10.60 -1.03
N VAL A 90 0.69 -10.54 -0.12
CA VAL A 90 1.90 -9.71 -0.31
C VAL A 90 2.61 -10.14 -1.59
N GLN A 91 2.83 -11.44 -1.79
CA GLN A 91 3.49 -11.96 -2.98
C GLN A 91 2.72 -11.62 -4.26
N ALA A 92 1.41 -11.86 -4.28
CA ALA A 92 0.56 -11.59 -5.43
C ALA A 92 0.47 -10.09 -5.76
N TYR A 93 0.45 -9.22 -4.75
CA TYR A 93 0.47 -7.77 -4.93
C TYR A 93 1.77 -7.27 -5.55
N LEU A 94 2.92 -7.77 -5.11
CA LEU A 94 4.20 -7.37 -5.70
C LEU A 94 4.34 -7.83 -7.16
N GLU A 95 3.83 -9.01 -7.49
CA GLU A 95 3.74 -9.50 -8.86
C GLU A 95 2.77 -8.65 -9.71
N LEU A 96 1.61 -8.30 -9.15
CA LEU A 96 0.64 -7.43 -9.79
C LEU A 96 1.24 -6.05 -10.11
N LEU A 97 1.94 -5.43 -9.16
CA LEU A 97 2.59 -4.12 -9.36
C LEU A 97 3.74 -4.16 -10.39
N SER A 98 4.33 -5.32 -10.59
CA SER A 98 5.32 -5.51 -11.66
C SER A 98 4.69 -5.44 -13.05
N THR A 99 3.39 -5.75 -13.15
CA THR A 99 2.62 -5.79 -14.40
C THR A 99 1.77 -4.53 -14.61
N ASP A 100 1.06 -4.08 -13.58
CA ASP A 100 0.15 -2.93 -13.63
C ASP A 100 0.45 -1.95 -12.49
N ARG A 101 1.14 -0.86 -12.84
CA ARG A 101 1.53 0.20 -11.89
C ARG A 101 0.40 1.17 -11.56
N SER A 102 -0.72 1.16 -12.31
CA SER A 102 -1.87 2.03 -12.01
C SER A 102 -2.52 1.70 -10.66
N LEU A 103 -2.27 0.48 -10.15
CA LEU A 103 -2.79 -0.01 -8.88
C LEU A 103 -1.84 0.25 -7.70
N LEU A 104 -0.76 1.02 -7.89
CA LEU A 104 0.24 1.29 -6.85
C LEU A 104 -0.38 1.84 -5.56
N VAL A 105 -1.16 2.92 -5.66
CA VAL A 105 -1.77 3.57 -4.49
C VAL A 105 -2.77 2.65 -3.79
N PRO A 106 -3.73 2.01 -4.47
CA PRO A 106 -4.63 1.03 -3.84
C PRO A 106 -3.90 -0.11 -3.14
N VAL A 107 -2.90 -0.71 -3.79
CA VAL A 107 -2.15 -1.85 -3.24
C VAL A 107 -1.38 -1.45 -1.99
N LEU A 108 -0.66 -0.32 -2.02
CA LEU A 108 0.09 0.16 -0.86
C LEU A 108 -0.82 0.60 0.29
N GLY A 109 -1.97 1.18 -0.02
CA GLY A 109 -3.01 1.47 0.98
C GLY A 109 -3.50 0.19 1.65
N SER A 110 -3.79 -0.85 0.87
CA SER A 110 -4.18 -2.16 1.38
C SER A 110 -3.08 -2.81 2.23
N LEU A 111 -1.82 -2.76 1.81
CA LEU A 111 -0.68 -3.34 2.55
C LEU A 111 -0.45 -2.63 3.89
N ALA A 112 -0.64 -1.31 3.95
CA ALA A 112 -0.53 -0.54 5.18
C ALA A 112 -1.58 -0.93 6.24
N GLU A 113 -2.75 -1.42 5.81
CA GLU A 113 -3.81 -1.92 6.70
C GLU A 113 -3.61 -3.38 7.14
N MET A 114 -2.72 -4.13 6.48
CA MET A 114 -2.47 -5.54 6.78
C MET A 114 -1.57 -5.71 8.02
N PRO A 115 -1.76 -6.80 8.79
CA PRO A 115 -0.93 -7.10 9.96
C PRO A 115 0.43 -7.70 9.53
N LEU A 116 1.22 -6.92 8.78
CA LEU A 116 2.53 -7.34 8.27
C LEU A 116 3.58 -7.46 9.38
N ASP A 117 4.38 -8.52 9.31
CA ASP A 117 5.57 -8.68 10.14
C ASP A 117 6.73 -7.80 9.67
N ILE A 118 7.82 -7.76 10.44
CA ILE A 118 8.98 -6.90 10.16
C ILE A 118 9.65 -7.28 8.83
N SER A 119 9.69 -8.57 8.50
CA SER A 119 10.31 -9.06 7.28
C SER A 119 9.47 -8.66 6.06
N GLU A 120 8.16 -8.87 6.13
CA GLU A 120 7.20 -8.49 5.09
C GLU A 120 7.21 -6.98 4.85
N LYS A 121 7.21 -6.17 5.92
CA LYS A 121 7.33 -4.71 5.83
C LYS A 121 8.62 -4.29 5.10
N ASN A 122 9.75 -4.92 5.42
CA ASN A 122 11.01 -4.63 4.74
C ASN A 122 10.95 -4.93 3.24
N THR A 123 10.39 -6.09 2.87
CA THR A 123 10.20 -6.50 1.47
C THR A 123 9.31 -5.50 0.71
N VAL A 124 8.18 -5.11 1.30
CA VAL A 124 7.26 -4.14 0.70
C VAL A 124 7.92 -2.77 0.55
N VAL A 125 8.65 -2.31 1.57
CA VAL A 125 9.36 -1.02 1.53
C VAL A 125 10.44 -1.01 0.44
N GLU A 126 11.21 -2.09 0.28
CA GLU A 126 12.25 -2.20 -0.76
C GLU A 126 11.64 -2.24 -2.18
N ALA A 127 10.54 -2.99 -2.36
CA ALA A 127 9.82 -2.99 -3.63
C ALA A 127 9.21 -1.62 -3.96
N THR A 128 8.60 -0.96 -2.97
CA THR A 128 8.00 0.37 -3.13
C THR A 128 9.04 1.42 -3.50
N GLN A 129 10.23 1.37 -2.90
CA GLN A 129 11.34 2.26 -3.26
C GLN A 129 11.71 2.13 -4.73
N SER A 130 11.74 0.91 -5.27
CA SER A 130 12.03 0.66 -6.69
C SER A 130 10.92 1.17 -7.62
N LEU A 131 9.68 1.13 -7.17
CA LEU A 131 8.51 1.61 -7.93
C LEU A 131 8.33 3.13 -7.90
N LEU A 132 8.86 3.80 -6.87
CA LEU A 132 8.71 5.24 -6.68
C LEU A 132 9.28 6.07 -7.84
N ASP A 133 10.36 5.60 -8.50
CA ASP A 133 10.96 6.29 -9.66
C ASP A 133 9.99 6.48 -10.84
N ALA A 134 9.03 5.56 -10.96
CA ALA A 134 8.07 5.48 -12.06
C ALA A 134 6.66 5.90 -11.63
N ALA A 135 6.49 6.36 -10.39
CA ALA A 135 5.20 6.84 -9.90
C ALA A 135 4.84 8.18 -10.54
N VAL A 136 3.55 8.38 -10.78
CA VAL A 136 3.01 9.67 -11.23
C VAL A 136 3.08 10.65 -10.07
N GLU A 137 3.40 11.92 -10.35
CA GLU A 137 3.61 12.92 -9.30
C GLU A 137 2.41 13.07 -8.35
N GLU A 138 1.20 12.98 -8.88
CA GLU A 138 -0.06 13.07 -8.10
C GLU A 138 -0.18 11.97 -7.05
N ASP A 139 0.40 10.80 -7.30
CA ASP A 139 0.35 9.63 -6.43
C ASP A 139 1.45 9.65 -5.36
N ILE A 140 2.52 10.45 -5.55
CA ILE A 140 3.69 10.46 -4.67
C ILE A 140 3.31 10.68 -3.19
N PRO A 141 2.48 11.66 -2.80
CA PRO A 141 2.12 11.84 -1.40
C PRO A 141 1.47 10.59 -0.78
N ALA A 142 0.57 9.92 -1.52
CA ALA A 142 -0.09 8.71 -1.04
C ALA A 142 0.91 7.55 -0.90
N VAL A 143 1.79 7.37 -1.89
CA VAL A 143 2.84 6.35 -1.85
C VAL A 143 3.80 6.58 -0.69
N VAL A 144 4.22 7.84 -0.46
CA VAL A 144 5.10 8.21 0.64
C VAL A 144 4.43 7.98 1.99
N GLN A 145 3.15 8.32 2.12
CA GLN A 145 2.39 8.05 3.35
C GLN A 145 2.36 6.55 3.66
N SER A 146 2.01 5.72 2.69
CA SER A 146 1.99 4.26 2.85
C SER A 146 3.38 3.70 3.16
N LEU A 147 4.42 4.17 2.45
CA LEU A 147 5.81 3.80 2.71
C LEU A 147 6.18 4.09 4.17
N LEU A 148 5.99 5.33 4.62
CA LEU A 148 6.34 5.77 5.97
C LEU A 148 5.59 5.00 7.06
N SER A 149 4.34 4.61 6.82
CA SER A 149 3.57 3.79 7.76
C SER A 149 4.11 2.36 7.94
N MET A 150 4.86 1.87 6.96
CA MET A 150 5.46 0.53 6.94
C MET A 150 6.97 0.52 7.21
N VAL A 151 7.61 1.69 7.28
CA VAL A 151 9.05 1.81 7.56
C VAL A 151 9.38 1.15 8.90
N THR A 152 10.50 0.42 8.90
CA THR A 152 11.10 -0.21 10.07
C THR A 152 12.45 0.43 10.35
N LYS A 153 13.04 0.17 11.53
CA LYS A 153 14.37 0.69 11.86
C LYS A 153 15.45 0.28 10.84
N SER A 154 15.33 -0.90 10.25
CA SER A 154 16.30 -1.42 9.25
C SER A 154 16.10 -0.82 7.86
N SER A 155 14.87 -0.46 7.50
CA SER A 155 14.56 0.10 6.17
C SER A 155 14.55 1.62 6.14
N ALA A 156 14.48 2.29 7.29
CA ALA A 156 14.42 3.75 7.42
C ALA A 156 15.54 4.50 6.67
N PRO A 157 16.84 4.12 6.75
CA PRO A 157 17.89 4.85 6.05
C PRO A 157 17.73 4.84 4.53
N LYS A 158 17.41 3.66 3.97
CA LYS A 158 17.17 3.50 2.52
C LYS A 158 15.91 4.27 2.10
N ALA A 159 14.84 4.18 2.89
CA ALA A 159 13.59 4.90 2.62
C ALA A 159 13.81 6.41 2.61
N ILE A 160 14.55 6.94 3.58
CA ILE A 160 14.92 8.37 3.63
C ILE A 160 15.73 8.75 2.40
N ALA A 161 16.82 8.05 2.09
CA ALA A 161 17.66 8.36 0.94
C ALA A 161 16.83 8.42 -0.37
N ARG A 162 15.89 7.50 -0.51
CA ARG A 162 14.98 7.46 -1.65
C ARG A 162 13.99 8.63 -1.67
N LEU A 163 13.38 8.97 -0.54
CA LEU A 163 12.51 10.14 -0.42
C LEU A 163 13.23 11.44 -0.79
N ARG A 164 14.51 11.58 -0.40
CA ARG A 164 15.32 12.75 -0.81
C ARG A 164 15.46 12.86 -2.32
N SER A 165 15.76 11.74 -2.98
CA SER A 165 15.87 11.70 -4.44
C SER A 165 14.58 12.16 -5.12
N GLU A 166 13.42 11.72 -4.60
CA GLU A 166 12.12 12.09 -5.17
C GLU A 166 11.71 13.53 -4.86
N CYS A 167 12.05 14.05 -3.68
CA CYS A 167 11.82 15.47 -3.35
C CYS A 167 12.48 16.42 -4.35
N ASN A 168 13.59 16.02 -4.98
CA ASN A 168 14.26 16.82 -6.02
C ASN A 168 13.55 16.78 -7.38
N ARG A 169 12.60 15.85 -7.59
CA ARG A 169 11.92 15.61 -8.87
C ARG A 169 10.52 16.21 -8.94
N ILE A 170 9.92 16.52 -7.80
CA ILE A 170 8.53 16.95 -7.69
C ILE A 170 8.39 18.47 -7.60
N ASN A 171 7.21 18.97 -7.95
CA ASN A 171 6.88 20.39 -7.85
C ASN A 171 6.75 20.84 -6.38
N SER A 172 6.79 22.17 -6.18
CA SER A 172 6.77 22.76 -4.84
C SER A 172 5.51 22.45 -4.02
N GLY A 173 4.36 22.20 -4.66
CA GLY A 173 3.11 21.85 -3.99
C GLY A 173 3.13 20.42 -3.46
N THR A 174 3.50 19.46 -4.32
CA THR A 174 3.69 18.04 -3.97
C THR A 174 4.78 17.88 -2.91
N LEU A 175 5.84 18.67 -3.00
CA LEU A 175 6.93 18.71 -2.02
C LEU A 175 6.43 19.10 -0.63
N SER A 176 5.62 20.15 -0.52
CA SER A 176 5.07 20.61 0.75
C SER A 176 4.24 19.53 1.44
N LEU A 177 3.38 18.84 0.69
CA LEU A 177 2.56 17.74 1.21
C LEU A 177 3.42 16.55 1.67
N THR A 178 4.42 16.19 0.87
CA THR A 178 5.36 15.10 1.17
C THR A 178 6.18 15.39 2.43
N MET A 179 6.62 16.65 2.61
CA MET A 179 7.33 17.10 3.80
C MET A 179 6.45 17.04 5.05
N GLU A 180 5.19 17.48 4.96
CA GLU A 180 4.25 17.41 6.07
C GLU A 180 4.01 15.95 6.51
N LEU A 181 3.84 15.04 5.55
CA LEU A 181 3.69 13.61 5.84
C LEU A 181 4.92 13.03 6.55
N ALA A 182 6.12 13.43 6.14
CA ALA A 182 7.34 12.98 6.79
C ALA A 182 7.52 13.55 8.20
N GLN A 183 7.12 14.80 8.43
CA GLN A 183 7.08 15.40 9.78
C GLN A 183 6.10 14.65 10.69
N ARG A 184 4.90 14.32 10.20
CA ARG A 184 3.90 13.53 10.95
C ARG A 184 4.37 12.13 11.31
N ASN A 185 5.32 11.57 10.55
CA ASN A 185 5.90 10.25 10.76
C ASN A 185 7.34 10.31 11.32
N ALA A 186 7.78 11.45 11.87
CA ALA A 186 9.14 11.64 12.36
C ALA A 186 9.56 10.62 13.44
N ASP A 187 8.61 10.16 14.26
CA ASP A 187 8.87 9.13 15.29
C ASP A 187 9.21 7.76 14.66
N ALA A 188 8.56 7.40 13.56
CA ALA A 188 8.90 6.19 12.80
C ALA A 188 10.28 6.29 12.14
N LEU A 189 10.70 7.53 11.84
CA LEU A 189 12.00 7.86 11.30
C LEU A 189 13.05 8.12 12.39
N ALA A 190 12.72 8.09 13.69
CA ALA A 190 13.56 8.61 14.78
C ALA A 190 15.00 8.06 14.82
N SER A 191 15.20 6.77 14.49
CA SER A 191 16.54 6.15 14.41
C SER A 191 17.42 6.74 13.29
N SER A 192 16.82 7.43 12.34
CA SER A 192 17.46 8.08 11.19
C SER A 192 16.94 9.52 10.99
N ALA A 193 16.28 10.10 12.00
CA ALA A 193 15.60 11.39 11.88
C ALA A 193 16.59 12.54 11.71
N HIS A 194 17.78 12.44 12.29
CA HIS A 194 18.87 13.39 12.05
C HIS A 194 19.24 13.45 10.56
N LEU A 195 19.38 12.30 9.89
CA LEU A 195 19.64 12.22 8.46
C LEU A 195 18.50 12.81 7.61
N PHE A 196 17.27 12.77 8.09
CA PHE A 196 16.12 13.37 7.40
C PHE A 196 16.03 14.88 7.66
N LEU A 197 16.18 15.31 8.91
CA LEU A 197 16.12 16.71 9.33
C LEU A 197 17.28 17.55 8.79
N ASP A 198 18.51 17.00 8.75
CA ASP A 198 19.66 17.67 8.14
C ASP A 198 19.40 17.96 6.65
N HIS A 199 18.76 17.01 5.95
CA HIS A 199 18.38 17.20 4.57
C HIS A 199 17.22 18.19 4.39
N LEU A 200 16.21 18.15 5.27
CA LEU A 200 15.12 19.12 5.28
C LEU A 200 15.63 20.55 5.53
N HIS A 201 16.60 20.71 6.42
CA HIS A 201 17.26 22.00 6.66
C HIS A 201 18.01 22.47 5.41
N GLY A 202 18.64 21.56 4.67
CA GLY A 202 19.26 21.84 3.38
C GLY A 202 18.27 22.33 2.32
N ILE A 203 17.16 21.61 2.09
CA ILE A 203 16.14 22.00 1.12
C ILE A 203 15.45 23.32 1.53
N ALA A 204 15.11 23.48 2.81
CA ALA A 204 14.49 24.71 3.32
C ALA A 204 15.41 25.93 3.16
N SER A 205 16.73 25.75 3.30
CA SER A 205 17.71 26.82 3.06
C SER A 205 17.81 27.20 1.58
N ILE A 206 17.61 26.24 0.66
CA ILE A 206 17.58 26.49 -0.78
C ILE A 206 16.29 27.19 -1.21
N THR A 207 15.14 26.82 -0.63
CA THR A 207 13.83 27.42 -0.98
C THR A 207 13.63 28.81 -0.35
N THR A 208 14.25 29.09 0.79
CA THR A 208 14.26 30.44 1.40
C THR A 208 15.38 31.34 0.88
N GLY A 209 16.35 30.76 0.15
CA GLY A 209 17.48 31.44 -0.48
C GLY A 209 17.33 31.67 -1.97
N SER A 210 16.14 32.07 -2.47
CA SER A 210 16.00 32.54 -3.87
C SER A 210 16.67 33.92 -4.03
N GLY A 211 17.99 33.88 -4.05
CA GLY A 211 18.88 34.99 -4.24
C GLY A 211 20.30 34.47 -4.02
N VAL A 212 21.01 34.26 -5.14
CA VAL A 212 22.47 34.03 -5.26
C VAL A 212 22.91 32.59 -5.61
N ASP A 213 23.30 32.48 -6.89
CA ASP A 213 24.32 31.65 -7.53
C ASP A 213 24.42 30.15 -7.26
N GLY A 214 24.25 29.40 -8.37
CA GLY A 214 24.54 27.99 -8.47
C GLY A 214 26.03 27.71 -8.30
N SER A 215 26.42 27.06 -7.20
CA SER A 215 27.71 26.38 -7.03
C SER A 215 27.78 25.41 -5.83
N GLN A 216 26.67 24.86 -5.32
CA GLN A 216 26.71 23.98 -4.13
C GLN A 216 25.94 22.65 -4.25
N CYS A 217 25.80 22.11 -5.47
CA CYS A 217 25.21 20.78 -5.70
C CYS A 217 26.25 19.65 -5.84
N ARG A 218 27.42 19.71 -5.17
CA ARG A 218 28.51 18.74 -5.41
C ARG A 218 29.07 17.96 -4.23
N GLU A 219 28.48 18.01 -3.04
CA GLU A 219 29.11 17.41 -1.84
C GLU A 219 28.34 16.28 -1.15
N LEU A 220 27.45 15.57 -1.86
CA LEU A 220 26.74 14.41 -1.31
C LEU A 220 26.93 13.09 -2.07
N GLU A 221 27.91 13.01 -2.98
CA GLU A 221 28.29 11.75 -3.67
C GLU A 221 29.49 11.02 -3.03
N LEU A 222 29.94 11.42 -1.85
CA LEU A 222 31.05 10.75 -1.16
C LEU A 222 30.62 10.24 0.20
N LEU A 223 30.00 9.06 0.22
CA LEU A 223 30.07 8.08 1.31
C LEU A 223 29.41 6.78 0.81
N ASP A 224 30.23 5.98 0.11
CA ASP A 224 30.11 4.51 0.09
C ASP A 224 30.13 3.94 1.52
#